data_AF-A0A819FL05-F1
#
_entry.id   AF-A0A819FL05-F1
#
_cell.length_a   1.000
_cell.length_b   1.000
_cell.length_c   1.000
_cell.angle_alpha   90.00
_cell.angle_beta   90.00
_cell.angle_gamma   90.00
#
_symmetry.space_group_name_H-M   'P 1'
#
loop_
_entity.id
_entity.type
_entity.pdbx_description
1 polymer ?
#
loop_
_entity_poly.entity_id
_entity_poly.type
_entity_poly.pdbx_seq_one_letter_code
_entity_poly.pdbx_strand_id
1 'polypeptide(L)'
;MTNHNPTNRSSCYYIPTIVSRIMRNSGKHILIRGGIRMHPLLNYDHHLGNTFHPWRFYDGLSNYGSTRSMLFLKGPFPFLNTDISFKRVKYGSGTRAQYGPSYSGHTGLADYTGWNTLILQQRATVDDKIILGAMSKNEGKLESVQSYDSEIVSVGAMQKTISSKGTGEFPKQVWKFKEQYPEQYKELFEKHGWVVTNNAQVYSMSYNGLTGNELKNSIRKDFQKEIEATRSKNNVAASKPLEALVKAMNNKEFQEMQVLDFIDRLHKQVLPIKPIGFESYTLDDYLKSNFGKAVVLDQHVNRPGYVKADFGKALEHLFTKYPDLSKDPAKWGPNREKYEAELVDYYGTHRRMTDAAKRYSEVKNEF
;
A
#
# COMPACT_ATOMS: atom_id res chain seq x y z
N MET A 1 50.39 -39.56 8.48
CA MET A 1 50.32 -41.02 8.75
C MET A 1 49.22 -41.18 9.79
N THR A 2 48.05 -41.80 9.62
CA THR A 2 47.44 -42.65 8.59
C THR A 2 45.91 -42.44 8.64
N ASN A 3 45.27 -42.66 7.49
CA ASN A 3 43.82 -42.61 7.24
C ASN A 3 43.00 -43.57 8.11
N HIS A 4 41.76 -43.19 8.47
CA HIS A 4 40.54 -43.76 7.89
C HIS A 4 39.25 -43.14 8.49
N ASN A 5 38.36 -42.70 7.60
CA ASN A 5 36.91 -42.59 7.77
C ASN A 5 36.29 -43.80 7.02
N PRO A 6 34.97 -44.12 7.07
CA PRO A 6 33.84 -43.60 7.86
C PRO A 6 32.89 -44.74 8.38
N THR A 7 31.77 -44.43 9.06
CA THR A 7 30.45 -45.06 8.80
C THR A 7 29.30 -44.40 9.55
N ASN A 8 28.23 -44.16 8.78
CA ASN A 8 26.88 -43.79 9.18
C ASN A 8 26.24 -44.82 10.12
N ARG A 9 25.41 -44.36 11.08
CA ARG A 9 23.98 -44.75 11.24
C ARG A 9 23.28 -44.02 12.39
N SER A 10 22.29 -43.21 11.98
CA SER A 10 20.90 -43.20 12.50
C SER A 10 20.65 -42.95 13.99
N SER A 11 20.52 -41.67 14.36
CA SER A 11 19.82 -41.24 15.58
C SER A 11 18.36 -40.88 15.26
N CYS A 12 17.44 -41.63 15.87
CA CYS A 12 16.01 -41.34 15.91
C CYS A 12 15.75 -40.01 16.64
N TYR A 13 15.08 -39.06 15.99
CA TYR A 13 14.58 -37.84 16.64
C TYR A 13 13.15 -38.04 17.12
N TYR A 14 12.98 -37.83 18.43
CA TYR A 14 11.73 -37.77 19.17
C TYR A 14 11.06 -36.41 18.90
N ILE A 15 9.85 -36.40 18.35
CA ILE A 15 9.04 -35.17 18.19
C ILE A 15 7.92 -35.21 19.25
N PRO A 16 7.86 -34.25 20.20
CA PRO A 16 6.83 -34.26 21.24
C PRO A 16 5.44 -33.91 20.66
N THR A 17 4.46 -34.75 20.98
CA THR A 17 3.04 -34.51 20.69
C THR A 17 2.50 -33.38 21.57
N ILE A 18 2.03 -32.29 20.96
CA ILE A 18 1.28 -31.24 21.65
C ILE A 18 -0.14 -31.75 21.90
N VAL A 19 -0.49 -31.92 23.16
CA VAL A 19 -1.86 -32.22 23.63
C VAL A 19 -2.65 -30.91 23.65
N SER A 20 -3.62 -30.75 22.74
CA SER A 20 -4.59 -29.66 22.80
C SER A 20 -5.83 -30.07 23.59
N ARG A 21 -6.15 -29.24 24.58
CA ARG A 21 -7.22 -29.39 25.57
C ARG A 21 -8.59 -29.11 24.91
N ILE A 22 -9.47 -30.12 24.91
CA ILE A 22 -10.86 -30.00 24.44
C ILE A 22 -11.68 -29.28 25.52
N MET A 23 -12.18 -28.08 25.19
CA MET A 23 -13.31 -27.45 25.87
C MET A 23 -14.56 -27.65 25.01
N ARG A 24 -15.55 -28.34 25.56
CA ARG A 24 -16.85 -28.60 24.94
C ARG A 24 -17.67 -27.30 24.94
N ASN A 25 -18.19 -26.91 23.79
CA ASN A 25 -19.51 -26.29 23.74
C ASN A 25 -20.21 -26.61 22.41
N SER A 26 -21.46 -27.01 22.57
CA SER A 26 -22.39 -27.63 21.64
C SER A 26 -22.83 -26.73 20.48
N GLY A 27 -22.88 -27.28 19.26
CA GLY A 27 -23.74 -26.73 18.20
C GLY A 27 -23.35 -27.07 16.77
N LYS A 28 -23.97 -28.13 16.23
CA LYS A 28 -24.16 -28.46 14.79
C LYS A 28 -22.91 -28.83 13.96
N HIS A 29 -22.70 -30.13 13.77
CA HIS A 29 -21.80 -30.70 12.77
C HIS A 29 -22.54 -30.95 11.45
N ILE A 30 -22.06 -30.35 10.35
CA ILE A 30 -22.21 -30.90 9.00
C ILE A 30 -20.84 -31.46 8.63
N LEU A 31 -20.77 -32.79 8.52
CA LEU A 31 -19.56 -33.52 8.18
C LEU A 31 -19.49 -33.68 6.65
N ILE A 32 -18.66 -32.89 5.97
CA ILE A 32 -18.28 -33.18 4.58
C ILE A 32 -16.92 -33.89 4.61
N ARG A 33 -16.94 -35.22 4.48
CA ARG A 33 -15.73 -36.04 4.31
C ARG A 33 -15.26 -35.94 2.85
N GLY A 34 -14.26 -35.10 2.60
CA GLY A 34 -13.45 -35.12 1.37
C GLY A 34 -12.02 -35.53 1.70
N GLY A 35 -11.75 -36.82 1.81
CA GLY A 35 -10.40 -37.35 2.02
C GLY A 35 -9.68 -37.53 0.69
N ILE A 36 -8.70 -36.68 0.39
CA ILE A 36 -7.72 -36.93 -0.68
C ILE A 36 -6.62 -37.82 -0.06
N ARG A 37 -6.58 -39.10 -0.45
CA ARG A 37 -5.40 -39.95 -0.23
C ARG A 37 -4.40 -39.64 -1.33
N MET A 38 -3.25 -39.08 -0.97
CA MET A 38 -2.07 -39.15 -1.83
C MET A 38 -1.26 -40.39 -1.45
N HIS A 39 -1.13 -41.32 -2.40
CA HIS A 39 -0.14 -42.41 -2.31
C HIS A 39 1.20 -41.92 -2.87
N PRO A 40 2.33 -42.17 -2.19
CA PRO A 40 3.64 -41.95 -2.78
C PRO A 40 3.99 -43.16 -3.66
N LEU A 41 4.20 -42.92 -4.96
CA LEU A 41 4.90 -43.86 -5.82
C LEU A 41 6.27 -43.28 -6.13
N LEU A 42 7.27 -43.83 -5.45
CA LEU A 42 8.66 -43.82 -5.89
C LEU A 42 8.78 -44.77 -7.08
N ASN A 43 9.36 -44.30 -8.18
CA ASN A 43 10.31 -45.10 -8.96
C ASN A 43 11.18 -44.18 -9.83
N TYR A 44 12.48 -44.36 -9.64
CA TYR A 44 13.55 -43.90 -10.52
C TYR A 44 13.67 -44.88 -11.69
N ASP A 45 13.81 -44.39 -12.92
CA ASP A 45 14.84 -44.92 -13.82
C ASP A 45 15.17 -43.97 -14.99
N HIS A 46 16.39 -44.09 -15.49
CA HIS A 46 17.09 -43.19 -16.41
C HIS A 46 16.87 -43.50 -17.92
N HIS A 47 17.12 -42.48 -18.75
CA HIS A 47 17.64 -42.47 -20.14
C HIS A 47 16.73 -42.28 -21.39
N LEU A 48 17.09 -41.22 -22.14
CA LEU A 48 17.07 -40.98 -23.61
C LEU A 48 15.80 -40.45 -24.33
N GLY A 49 15.92 -39.23 -24.87
CA GLY A 49 15.91 -38.99 -26.34
C GLY A 49 14.60 -38.68 -27.08
N ASN A 50 14.48 -37.41 -27.52
CA ASN A 50 13.95 -36.92 -28.80
C ASN A 50 12.47 -37.14 -29.25
N THR A 51 11.78 -35.99 -29.36
CA THR A 51 10.94 -35.47 -30.49
C THR A 51 9.68 -36.19 -31.00
N PHE A 52 8.60 -35.37 -31.00
CA PHE A 52 7.58 -35.14 -32.06
C PHE A 52 6.21 -35.90 -32.07
N HIS A 53 5.17 -35.05 -31.96
CA HIS A 53 3.80 -35.05 -32.53
C HIS A 53 2.59 -35.74 -31.88
N PRO A 54 1.38 -35.13 -32.06
CA PRO A 54 0.22 -35.30 -31.18
C PRO A 54 -0.84 -36.24 -31.78
N TRP A 55 -1.46 -37.06 -30.93
CA TRP A 55 -2.55 -37.95 -31.32
C TRP A 55 -3.92 -37.35 -31.01
N ARG A 56 -4.72 -37.23 -32.08
CA ARG A 56 -6.19 -37.25 -32.08
C ARG A 56 -6.68 -38.70 -31.93
N PHE A 57 -7.78 -38.91 -31.21
CA PHE A 57 -8.81 -39.95 -31.48
C PHE A 57 -10.12 -39.44 -30.83
N TYR A 58 -11.12 -39.03 -31.62
CA TYR A 58 -12.21 -39.82 -32.24
C TYR A 58 -13.39 -40.11 -31.30
N ASP A 59 -14.55 -39.69 -31.79
CA ASP A 59 -15.89 -39.81 -31.23
C ASP A 59 -16.36 -41.26 -31.09
N GLY A 60 -17.14 -41.51 -30.03
CA GLY A 60 -17.94 -42.71 -29.83
C GLY A 60 -19.25 -42.36 -29.14
N LEU A 61 -20.26 -42.01 -29.94
CA LEU A 61 -21.66 -41.87 -29.53
C LEU A 61 -22.33 -43.25 -29.45
N SER A 62 -22.92 -43.60 -28.30
CA SER A 62 -24.18 -44.36 -28.25
C SER A 62 -24.86 -44.26 -26.88
N ASN A 63 -25.90 -43.43 -26.85
CA ASN A 63 -27.18 -43.50 -26.12
C ASN A 63 -27.35 -44.50 -24.96
N TYR A 64 -27.72 -44.01 -23.78
CA TYR A 64 -29.05 -44.25 -23.18
C TYR A 64 -29.38 -43.15 -22.16
N GLY A 65 -30.62 -42.66 -22.22
CA GLY A 65 -31.03 -41.36 -21.72
C GLY A 65 -31.18 -41.21 -20.21
N SER A 66 -30.92 -39.98 -19.76
CA SER A 66 -31.49 -39.39 -18.56
C SER A 66 -31.40 -37.87 -18.74
N THR A 67 -32.55 -37.26 -19.05
CA THR A 67 -32.72 -35.81 -19.10
C THR A 67 -32.48 -35.23 -17.70
N ARG A 68 -31.27 -34.70 -17.48
CA ARG A 68 -31.01 -33.73 -16.42
C ARG A 68 -30.70 -32.39 -17.04
N SER A 69 -31.69 -31.52 -16.95
CA SER A 69 -31.59 -30.08 -17.15
C SER A 69 -30.30 -29.56 -16.52
N MET A 70 -29.42 -29.00 -17.35
CA MET A 70 -28.24 -28.26 -16.89
C MET A 70 -28.73 -26.96 -16.26
N LEU A 71 -29.08 -27.03 -14.98
CA LEU A 71 -29.29 -25.87 -14.14
C LEU A 71 -27.90 -25.23 -13.96
N PHE A 72 -27.62 -24.16 -14.71
CA PHE A 72 -26.51 -23.26 -14.38
C PHE A 72 -26.82 -22.64 -13.01
N LEU A 73 -26.36 -23.29 -11.95
CA LEU A 73 -26.25 -22.67 -10.63
C LEU A 73 -25.22 -21.55 -10.75
N LYS A 74 -25.68 -20.35 -11.09
CA LYS A 74 -25.05 -19.10 -10.68
C LYS A 74 -25.11 -19.04 -9.15
N GLY A 75 -24.23 -19.79 -8.49
CA GLY A 75 -23.92 -19.63 -7.08
C GLY A 75 -22.97 -18.44 -6.91
N PRO A 76 -23.09 -17.67 -5.82
CA PRO A 76 -22.36 -16.42 -5.66
C PRO A 76 -20.86 -16.73 -5.57
N PHE A 77 -20.05 -15.90 -6.23
CA PHE A 77 -18.65 -15.76 -5.86
C PHE A 77 -18.59 -15.56 -4.34
N PRO A 78 -17.67 -16.21 -3.61
CA PRO A 78 -17.48 -15.92 -2.21
C PRO A 78 -16.90 -14.52 -2.13
N PHE A 79 -17.76 -13.50 -2.07
CA PHE A 79 -17.41 -12.29 -1.36
C PHE A 79 -17.11 -12.75 0.05
N LEU A 80 -15.82 -12.79 0.38
CA LEU A 80 -15.36 -12.81 1.75
C LEU A 80 -16.06 -11.65 2.46
N ASN A 81 -17.16 -11.97 3.15
CA ASN A 81 -17.80 -11.06 4.07
C ASN A 81 -16.92 -11.07 5.33
N THR A 82 -15.71 -10.52 5.21
CA THR A 82 -14.92 -10.15 6.38
C THR A 82 -15.49 -8.82 6.82
N ASP A 83 -16.23 -8.83 7.93
CA ASP A 83 -16.69 -7.61 8.59
C ASP A 83 -15.47 -6.70 8.80
N ILE A 84 -15.36 -5.64 7.98
CA ILE A 84 -14.26 -4.67 8.09
C ILE A 84 -14.45 -3.97 9.43
N SER A 85 -13.50 -4.20 10.33
CA SER A 85 -13.53 -3.65 11.67
C SER A 85 -12.48 -2.56 11.82
N PHE A 86 -12.86 -1.46 12.48
CA PHE A 86 -12.01 -0.28 12.63
C PHE A 86 -11.53 -0.20 14.07
N LYS A 87 -10.21 -0.07 14.26
CA LYS A 87 -9.62 0.20 15.56
C LYS A 87 -10.01 1.61 16.01
N ARG A 88 -10.35 1.77 17.28
CA ARG A 88 -10.50 3.09 17.91
C ARG A 88 -9.11 3.66 18.22
N VAL A 89 -8.81 4.84 17.68
CA VAL A 89 -7.54 5.55 17.89
C VAL A 89 -7.80 6.88 18.60
N LYS A 90 -6.99 7.19 19.61
CA LYS A 90 -7.00 8.47 20.33
C LYS A 90 -6.12 9.48 19.61
N TYR A 91 -6.60 10.71 19.47
CA TYR A 91 -5.85 11.85 18.96
C TYR A 91 -5.94 13.02 19.94
N GLY A 92 -4.80 13.69 20.19
CA GLY A 92 -4.69 14.77 21.18
C GLY A 92 -4.60 14.28 22.63
N SER A 93 -4.53 15.23 23.56
CA SER A 93 -4.34 14.99 24.99
C SER A 93 -5.34 15.78 25.84
N GLY A 94 -5.53 15.34 27.09
CA GLY A 94 -6.42 15.99 28.05
C GLY A 94 -7.87 16.08 27.56
N THR A 95 -8.52 17.21 27.87
CA THR A 95 -9.92 17.51 27.49
C THR A 95 -10.14 17.71 26.00
N ARG A 96 -9.06 17.83 25.21
CA ARG A 96 -9.11 17.94 23.74
C ARG A 96 -8.91 16.60 23.04
N ALA A 97 -8.79 15.51 23.79
CA ALA A 97 -8.67 14.19 23.21
C ALA A 97 -9.95 13.82 22.45
N GLN A 98 -9.78 13.36 21.22
CA GLN A 98 -10.87 12.84 20.39
C GLN A 98 -10.54 11.41 19.98
N TYR A 99 -11.57 10.63 19.72
CA TYR A 99 -11.43 9.26 19.24
C TYR A 99 -12.05 9.10 17.86
N GLY A 100 -11.47 8.19 17.07
CA GLY A 100 -11.99 7.89 15.75
C GLY A 100 -11.54 6.55 15.20
N PRO A 101 -12.17 6.09 14.12
CA PRO A 101 -11.82 4.84 13.45
C PRO A 101 -10.48 4.93 12.70
N SER A 102 -9.78 3.80 12.67
CA SER A 102 -8.63 3.55 11.81
C SER A 102 -8.63 2.10 11.31
N TYR A 103 -8.38 1.94 10.02
CA TYR A 103 -8.09 0.68 9.36
C TYR A 103 -6.73 0.81 8.68
N SER A 104 -5.75 0.04 9.17
CA SER A 104 -4.34 0.19 8.74
C SER A 104 -4.06 -0.41 7.36
N GLY A 105 -4.95 -1.28 6.86
CA GLY A 105 -4.70 -2.08 5.67
C GLY A 105 -3.56 -3.08 5.83
N HIS A 106 -3.21 -3.72 4.71
CA HIS A 106 -2.28 -4.84 4.63
C HIS A 106 -1.31 -4.65 3.45
N THR A 107 -1.76 -4.08 2.32
CA THR A 107 -0.98 -4.07 1.08
C THR A 107 -0.09 -2.84 0.98
N GLY A 108 1.23 -3.02 1.04
CA GLY A 108 2.19 -1.93 0.80
C GLY A 108 2.30 -1.59 -0.69
N LEU A 109 2.84 -0.42 -1.02
CA LEU A 109 3.11 -0.08 -2.42
C LEU A 109 4.11 -1.05 -3.06
N ALA A 110 5.13 -1.50 -2.32
CA ALA A 110 6.06 -2.53 -2.80
C ALA A 110 5.36 -3.84 -3.20
N ASP A 111 4.24 -4.16 -2.53
CA ASP A 111 3.49 -5.40 -2.69
C ASP A 111 2.36 -5.29 -3.73
N TYR A 112 2.22 -4.13 -4.39
CA TYR A 112 1.20 -3.93 -5.41
C TYR A 112 1.36 -4.94 -6.57
N THR A 113 0.34 -5.77 -6.78
CA THR A 113 0.41 -6.89 -7.73
C THR A 113 0.44 -6.45 -9.20
N GLY A 114 0.04 -5.20 -9.50
CA GLY A 114 0.02 -4.65 -10.85
C GLY A 114 1.35 -4.06 -11.34
N TRP A 115 2.44 -4.10 -10.57
CA TRP A 115 3.73 -3.53 -10.98
C TRP A 115 4.23 -4.04 -12.33
N ASN A 116 4.20 -5.35 -12.55
CA ASN A 116 4.69 -5.95 -13.79
C ASN A 116 3.88 -5.45 -15.00
N THR A 117 2.57 -5.32 -14.85
CA THR A 117 1.70 -4.78 -15.90
C THR A 117 2.05 -3.32 -16.21
N LEU A 118 2.22 -2.48 -15.19
CA LEU A 118 2.59 -1.07 -15.39
C LEU A 118 3.95 -0.92 -16.07
N ILE A 119 4.92 -1.76 -15.72
CA ILE A 119 6.26 -1.76 -16.33
C ILE A 119 6.20 -2.22 -17.79
N LEU A 120 5.49 -3.31 -18.08
CA LEU A 120 5.30 -3.79 -19.46
C LEU A 120 4.58 -2.76 -20.35
N GLN A 121 3.66 -1.99 -19.76
CA GLN A 121 2.95 -0.91 -20.45
C GLN A 121 3.74 0.41 -20.51
N GLN A 122 4.97 0.45 -19.99
CA GLN A 122 5.80 1.67 -19.90
C GLN A 122 5.12 2.82 -19.15
N ARG A 123 4.22 2.49 -18.22
CA ARG A 123 3.55 3.44 -17.32
C ARG A 123 4.25 3.57 -15.97
N ALA A 124 5.22 2.69 -15.73
CA ALA A 124 6.14 2.71 -14.60
C ALA A 124 7.48 2.12 -15.05
N THR A 125 8.54 2.40 -14.30
CA THR A 125 9.86 1.79 -14.44
C THR A 125 10.15 0.84 -13.28
N VAL A 126 11.22 0.04 -13.41
CA VAL A 126 11.73 -0.76 -12.28
C VAL A 126 12.20 0.16 -11.15
N ASP A 127 12.82 1.30 -11.49
CA ASP A 127 13.24 2.30 -10.50
C ASP A 127 12.05 2.90 -9.75
N ASP A 128 10.92 3.18 -10.42
CA ASP A 128 9.70 3.64 -9.75
C ASP A 128 9.24 2.66 -8.67
N LYS A 129 9.27 1.36 -8.98
CA LYS A 129 8.91 0.31 -8.02
C LYS A 129 9.84 0.33 -6.81
N ILE A 130 11.15 0.46 -7.03
CA ILE A 130 12.16 0.48 -5.96
C ILE A 130 11.97 1.74 -5.09
N ILE A 131 11.91 2.92 -5.71
CA ILE A 131 11.80 4.22 -5.04
C ILE A 131 10.51 4.28 -4.20
N LEU A 132 9.36 3.99 -4.82
CA LEU A 132 8.06 4.06 -4.14
C LEU A 132 7.94 2.95 -3.09
N GLY A 133 8.46 1.76 -3.37
CA GLY A 133 8.48 0.65 -2.43
C GLY A 133 9.21 1.01 -1.14
N ALA A 134 10.44 1.52 -1.23
CA ALA A 134 11.25 1.94 -0.10
C ALA A 134 10.61 3.07 0.70
N MET A 135 10.19 4.15 0.03
CA MET A 135 9.55 5.30 0.69
C MET A 135 8.25 4.92 1.39
N SER A 136 7.46 3.99 0.82
CA SER A 136 6.15 3.60 1.35
C SER A 136 6.17 2.93 2.72
N LYS A 137 7.34 2.49 3.22
CA LYS A 137 7.48 1.96 4.59
C LYS A 137 7.06 2.98 5.65
N ASN A 138 7.21 4.27 5.33
CA ASN A 138 6.89 5.38 6.21
C ASN A 138 5.45 5.88 6.03
N GLU A 139 4.68 5.27 5.15
CA GLU A 139 3.37 5.73 4.70
C GLU A 139 2.28 4.67 4.94
N GLY A 140 1.04 5.01 4.57
CA GLY A 140 -0.10 4.12 4.68
C GLY A 140 -0.04 2.92 3.73
N LYS A 141 -0.91 1.94 3.98
CA LYS A 141 -1.20 0.86 3.02
C LYS A 141 -2.21 1.32 1.97
N LEU A 142 -2.28 0.64 0.82
CA LEU A 142 -3.16 1.02 -0.30
C LEU A 142 -4.63 1.14 0.11
N GLU A 143 -5.06 0.34 1.07
CA GLU A 143 -6.43 0.29 1.58
C GLU A 143 -6.61 0.93 2.96
N SER A 144 -5.59 1.63 3.44
CA SER A 144 -5.67 2.28 4.74
C SER A 144 -6.69 3.43 4.73
N VAL A 145 -7.49 3.52 5.79
CA VAL A 145 -8.52 4.55 5.94
C VAL A 145 -8.60 4.95 7.40
N GLN A 146 -8.63 6.25 7.69
CA GLN A 146 -8.77 6.74 9.06
C GLN A 146 -9.61 8.01 9.16
N SER A 147 -10.21 8.23 10.33
CA SER A 147 -10.92 9.45 10.70
C SER A 147 -10.76 9.74 12.19
N TYR A 148 -9.56 10.12 12.63
CA TYR A 148 -9.32 10.47 14.04
C TYR A 148 -8.59 11.80 14.25
N ASP A 149 -8.03 12.42 13.21
CA ASP A 149 -7.17 13.61 13.29
C ASP A 149 -7.91 14.91 12.90
N SER A 150 -7.20 15.91 12.34
CA SER A 150 -7.76 17.18 11.89
C SER A 150 -8.69 17.03 10.68
N GLU A 151 -8.53 15.98 9.88
CA GLU A 151 -9.26 15.79 8.64
C GLU A 151 -10.59 15.06 8.87
N ILE A 152 -11.49 15.08 7.87
CA ILE A 152 -12.70 14.25 7.90
C ILE A 152 -12.30 12.79 7.69
N VAL A 153 -11.52 12.50 6.65
CA VAL A 153 -10.96 11.17 6.39
C VAL A 153 -9.59 11.33 5.73
N SER A 154 -8.65 10.44 6.05
CA SER A 154 -7.41 10.22 5.29
C SER A 154 -7.42 8.80 4.70
N VAL A 155 -7.06 8.68 3.42
CA VAL A 155 -7.25 7.44 2.63
C VAL A 155 -6.02 7.09 1.81
N GLY A 156 -5.75 5.79 1.75
CA GLY A 156 -4.82 5.17 0.82
C GLY A 156 -3.35 5.32 1.22
N ALA A 157 -2.47 4.83 0.37
CA ALA A 157 -1.04 4.79 0.69
C ALA A 157 -0.46 6.18 0.94
N MET A 158 -0.91 7.21 0.21
CA MET A 158 -0.46 8.60 0.37
C MET A 158 -1.22 9.36 1.46
N GLN A 159 -2.17 8.72 2.16
CA GLN A 159 -3.06 9.37 3.15
C GLN A 159 -3.73 10.63 2.61
N LYS A 160 -4.22 10.60 1.37
CA LYS A 160 -4.95 11.74 0.77
C LYS A 160 -6.20 12.05 1.59
N THR A 161 -6.46 13.33 1.79
CA THR A 161 -7.45 13.75 2.79
C THR A 161 -8.72 14.30 2.14
N ILE A 162 -9.83 14.14 2.87
CA ILE A 162 -10.99 15.02 2.82
C ILE A 162 -10.83 15.96 4.02
N SER A 163 -10.54 17.23 3.76
CA SER A 163 -10.38 18.26 4.79
C SER A 163 -11.67 18.60 5.50
N SER A 164 -11.60 19.38 6.59
CA SER A 164 -12.77 19.87 7.33
C SER A 164 -13.75 20.70 6.50
N LYS A 165 -13.38 21.11 5.28
CA LYS A 165 -14.24 21.80 4.30
C LYS A 165 -14.88 20.85 3.27
N GLY A 166 -14.63 19.55 3.37
CA GLY A 166 -15.07 18.55 2.40
C GLY A 166 -14.20 18.47 1.13
N THR A 167 -13.16 19.30 1.01
CA THR A 167 -12.25 19.36 -0.16
C THR A 167 -10.91 18.69 0.14
N GLY A 168 -10.06 18.44 -0.86
CA GLY A 168 -8.70 17.94 -0.65
C GLY A 168 -8.18 17.12 -1.83
N GLU A 169 -7.06 16.42 -1.61
CA GLU A 169 -6.47 15.56 -2.65
C GLU A 169 -7.30 14.30 -2.93
N PHE A 170 -8.01 13.78 -1.91
CA PHE A 170 -8.83 12.59 -2.10
C PHE A 170 -10.07 12.86 -2.97
N PRO A 171 -10.87 13.94 -2.74
CA PRO A 171 -11.93 14.33 -3.67
C PRO A 171 -11.47 14.48 -5.13
N LYS A 172 -10.28 15.06 -5.37
CA LYS A 172 -9.72 15.17 -6.72
C LYS A 172 -9.42 13.81 -7.34
N GLN A 173 -8.87 12.87 -6.56
CA GLN A 173 -8.61 11.51 -7.01
C GLN A 173 -9.91 10.74 -7.32
N VAL A 174 -10.93 10.85 -6.46
CA VAL A 174 -12.24 10.22 -6.69
C VAL A 174 -12.94 10.84 -7.90
N TRP A 175 -12.79 12.13 -8.16
CA TRP A 175 -13.29 12.75 -9.38
C TRP A 175 -12.61 12.18 -10.64
N LYS A 176 -11.27 12.08 -10.64
CA LYS A 176 -10.52 11.44 -11.73
C LYS A 176 -10.98 9.98 -11.93
N PHE A 177 -11.23 9.25 -10.85
CA PHE A 177 -11.78 7.89 -10.92
C PHE A 177 -13.19 7.85 -11.50
N LYS A 178 -14.07 8.79 -11.14
CA LYS A 178 -15.41 8.94 -11.72
C LYS A 178 -15.36 9.19 -13.23
N GLU A 179 -14.43 10.02 -13.69
CA GLU A 179 -14.26 10.31 -15.12
C GLU A 179 -13.76 9.10 -15.91
N GLN A 180 -12.83 8.33 -15.32
CA GLN A 180 -12.21 7.18 -16.00
C GLN A 180 -13.04 5.89 -15.90
N TYR A 181 -13.73 5.68 -14.78
CA TYR A 181 -14.45 4.44 -14.45
C TYR A 181 -15.85 4.75 -13.87
N PRO A 182 -16.76 5.40 -14.63
CA PRO A 182 -18.02 5.91 -14.11
C PRO A 182 -18.92 4.84 -13.48
N GLU A 183 -18.98 3.64 -14.06
CA GLU A 183 -19.79 2.54 -13.51
C GLU A 183 -19.19 1.96 -12.22
N GLN A 184 -17.86 1.87 -12.13
CA GLN A 184 -17.21 1.45 -10.89
C GLN A 184 -17.36 2.52 -9.79
N TYR A 185 -17.28 3.80 -10.15
CA TYR A 185 -17.56 4.89 -9.23
C TYR A 185 -18.98 4.79 -8.65
N LYS A 186 -19.98 4.54 -9.49
CA LYS A 186 -21.37 4.34 -9.02
C LYS A 186 -21.47 3.20 -8.02
N GLU A 187 -20.87 2.05 -8.34
CA GLU A 187 -20.93 0.87 -7.49
C GLU A 187 -20.15 1.02 -6.17
N LEU A 188 -18.95 1.60 -6.22
CA LEU A 188 -18.04 1.67 -5.07
C LEU A 188 -18.28 2.88 -4.16
N PHE A 189 -18.78 4.00 -4.71
CA PHE A 189 -18.98 5.25 -3.97
C PHE A 189 -20.45 5.65 -3.89
N GLU A 190 -21.09 5.92 -5.04
CA GLU A 190 -22.41 6.58 -5.09
C GLU A 190 -23.50 5.74 -4.41
N LYS A 191 -23.56 4.45 -4.74
CA LYS A 191 -24.48 3.48 -4.14
C LYS A 191 -24.31 3.35 -2.62
N HIS A 192 -23.12 3.64 -2.12
CA HIS A 192 -22.80 3.59 -0.69
C HIS A 192 -22.95 4.95 0.01
N GLY A 193 -23.43 5.97 -0.70
CA GLY A 193 -23.73 7.30 -0.16
C GLY A 193 -22.62 8.33 -0.35
N TRP A 194 -21.45 7.95 -0.90
CA TRP A 194 -20.38 8.90 -1.20
C TRP A 194 -20.61 9.57 -2.54
N VAL A 195 -20.61 10.90 -2.55
CA VAL A 195 -20.74 11.70 -3.77
C VAL A 195 -19.55 12.65 -3.90
N VAL A 196 -18.92 12.66 -5.08
CA VAL A 196 -17.92 13.65 -5.45
C VAL A 196 -18.51 14.69 -6.38
N THR A 197 -18.24 15.97 -6.11
CA THR A 197 -18.64 17.11 -6.92
C THR A 197 -17.42 17.94 -7.32
N ASN A 198 -17.54 18.62 -8.47
CA ASN A 198 -16.57 19.59 -8.97
C ASN A 198 -17.32 20.89 -9.26
N ASN A 199 -16.97 21.96 -8.55
CA ASN A 199 -17.46 23.31 -8.83
C ASN A 199 -16.26 24.22 -9.10
N ALA A 200 -16.09 24.67 -10.35
CA ALA A 200 -14.99 25.55 -10.76
C ALA A 200 -13.60 25.05 -10.29
N GLN A 201 -13.32 23.76 -10.51
CA GLN A 201 -12.08 23.06 -10.08
C GLN A 201 -11.91 22.89 -8.56
N VAL A 202 -12.93 23.21 -7.77
CA VAL A 202 -12.99 22.84 -6.36
C VAL A 202 -13.68 21.49 -6.24
N TYR A 203 -12.90 20.46 -5.95
CA TYR A 203 -13.37 19.10 -5.74
C TYR A 203 -13.74 18.89 -4.28
N SER A 204 -14.95 18.40 -4.04
CA SER A 204 -15.47 18.11 -2.70
C SER A 204 -16.19 16.77 -2.65
N MET A 205 -16.25 16.18 -1.46
CA MET A 205 -17.00 14.96 -1.19
C MET A 205 -17.97 15.13 -0.03
N SER A 206 -19.10 14.43 -0.14
CA SER A 206 -20.11 14.29 0.91
C SER A 206 -20.51 12.83 1.08
N TYR A 207 -21.07 12.50 2.24
CA TYR A 207 -21.63 11.18 2.53
C TYR A 207 -23.06 11.32 3.00
N ASN A 208 -24.02 10.74 2.26
CA ASN A 208 -25.45 10.89 2.50
C ASN A 208 -25.88 12.36 2.68
N GLY A 209 -25.31 13.25 1.86
CA GLY A 209 -25.57 14.70 1.92
C GLY A 209 -24.80 15.47 3.00
N LEU A 210 -24.15 14.79 3.96
CA LEU A 210 -23.36 15.45 5.00
C LEU A 210 -21.96 15.83 4.49
N THR A 211 -21.46 16.98 4.92
CA THR A 211 -20.10 17.44 4.66
C THR A 211 -19.49 18.12 5.90
N GLY A 212 -18.24 18.54 5.78
CA GLY A 212 -17.55 19.32 6.79
C GLY A 212 -17.56 18.68 8.19
N ASN A 213 -17.76 19.52 9.20
CA ASN A 213 -17.79 19.09 10.60
C ASN A 213 -18.95 18.14 10.92
N GLU A 214 -20.09 18.28 10.24
CA GLU A 214 -21.24 17.39 10.46
C GLU A 214 -20.91 15.96 10.04
N LEU A 215 -20.29 15.79 8.86
CA LEU A 215 -19.81 14.51 8.41
C LEU A 215 -18.74 13.95 9.35
N LYS A 216 -17.76 14.78 9.73
CA LYS A 216 -16.68 14.39 10.65
C LYS A 216 -17.24 13.86 11.97
N ASN A 217 -18.19 14.57 12.56
CA ASN A 217 -18.82 14.18 13.82
C ASN A 217 -19.67 12.92 13.65
N SER A 218 -20.39 12.79 12.53
CA SER A 218 -21.20 11.61 12.22
C SER A 218 -20.37 10.34 12.14
N ILE A 219 -19.23 10.37 11.42
CA ILE A 219 -18.30 9.23 11.30
C ILE A 219 -17.76 8.79 12.67
N ARG A 220 -17.49 9.75 13.56
CA ARG A 220 -16.81 9.50 14.84
C ARG A 220 -17.76 9.21 15.99
N LYS A 221 -19.07 9.43 15.83
CA LYS A 221 -20.07 9.39 16.92
C LYS A 221 -19.98 8.14 17.81
N ASP A 222 -19.86 6.96 17.21
CA ASP A 222 -19.80 5.70 17.96
C ASP A 222 -18.39 5.35 18.46
N PHE A 223 -17.37 6.07 17.98
CA PHE A 223 -16.00 5.96 18.46
C PHE A 223 -15.69 6.88 19.64
N GLN A 224 -16.50 7.93 19.84
CA GLN A 224 -16.38 8.84 21.00
C GLN A 224 -16.99 8.26 22.28
N LYS A 225 -17.96 7.33 22.17
CA LYS A 225 -18.63 6.71 23.30
C LYS A 225 -17.78 5.59 23.90
N GLU A 226 -16.82 5.93 24.76
CA GLU A 226 -16.28 5.05 25.83
C GLU A 226 -15.09 5.71 26.54
N ILE A 227 -15.41 6.59 27.50
CA ILE A 227 -14.45 6.92 28.58
C ILE A 227 -14.64 5.97 29.77
N GLU A 228 -15.79 5.28 29.90
CA GLU A 228 -16.12 4.51 31.12
C GLU A 228 -15.96 2.99 30.98
N ALA A 229 -16.01 2.41 29.79
CA ALA A 229 -15.85 0.96 29.62
C ALA A 229 -14.53 0.59 28.93
N THR A 230 -13.60 0.18 29.78
CA THR A 230 -12.59 -0.87 29.53
C THR A 230 -11.26 -0.52 28.86
N ARG A 231 -10.22 -0.80 29.65
CA ARG A 231 -8.86 -1.21 29.31
C ARG A 231 -8.82 -2.51 28.49
N SER A 232 -9.79 -2.72 27.60
CA SER A 232 -9.94 -3.90 26.75
C SER A 232 -9.11 -3.71 25.48
N LYS A 233 -8.28 -4.70 25.17
CA LYS A 233 -7.38 -4.70 24.01
C LYS A 233 -8.10 -4.83 22.64
N ASN A 234 -9.44 -4.85 22.60
CA ASN A 234 -10.22 -5.11 21.38
C ASN A 234 -11.31 -4.05 21.12
N ASN A 235 -10.95 -2.76 21.10
CA ASN A 235 -11.84 -1.66 20.73
C ASN A 235 -11.98 -1.55 19.20
N VAL A 236 -12.78 -2.45 18.62
CA VAL A 236 -13.15 -2.42 17.21
C VAL A 236 -14.63 -2.11 17.05
N ALA A 237 -14.98 -1.27 16.08
CA ALA A 237 -16.36 -0.96 15.73
C ALA A 237 -16.54 -0.87 14.21
N ALA A 238 -17.76 -1.06 13.74
CA ALA A 238 -18.11 -0.91 12.34
C ALA A 238 -18.26 0.58 11.96
N SER A 239 -17.98 0.90 10.69
CA SER A 239 -18.22 2.23 10.15
C SER A 239 -18.60 2.12 8.68
N LYS A 240 -19.90 2.17 8.37
CA LYS A 240 -20.41 2.13 6.99
C LYS A 240 -19.73 3.13 6.03
N PRO A 241 -19.54 4.42 6.39
CA PRO A 241 -18.86 5.36 5.49
C PRO A 241 -17.42 4.92 5.17
N LEU A 242 -16.67 4.41 6.16
CA LEU A 242 -15.29 4.00 5.93
C LEU A 242 -15.18 2.62 5.29
N GLU A 243 -16.13 1.71 5.57
CA GLU A 243 -16.21 0.40 4.94
C GLU A 243 -16.33 0.54 3.42
N ALA A 244 -17.18 1.47 2.94
CA ALA A 244 -17.30 1.79 1.53
C ALA A 244 -15.97 2.27 0.94
N LEU A 245 -15.24 3.12 1.64
CA LEU A 245 -13.91 3.59 1.21
C LEU A 245 -12.89 2.45 1.17
N VAL A 246 -12.86 1.57 2.18
CA VAL A 246 -11.96 0.40 2.20
C VAL A 246 -12.29 -0.53 1.02
N LYS A 247 -13.57 -0.76 0.70
CA LYS A 247 -13.97 -1.53 -0.50
C LYS A 247 -13.49 -0.87 -1.78
N ALA A 248 -13.68 0.44 -1.91
CA ALA A 248 -13.17 1.20 -3.05
C ALA A 248 -11.63 1.11 -3.16
N MET A 249 -10.89 1.17 -2.05
CA MET A 249 -9.43 1.06 -2.07
C MET A 249 -8.91 -0.36 -2.33
N ASN A 250 -9.75 -1.38 -2.22
CA ASN A 250 -9.44 -2.74 -2.64
C ASN A 250 -9.76 -2.99 -4.13
N ASN A 251 -10.41 -2.04 -4.81
CA ASN A 251 -10.61 -2.15 -6.26
C ASN A 251 -9.28 -1.99 -7.00
N LYS A 252 -9.05 -2.87 -7.99
CA LYS A 252 -7.80 -2.94 -8.76
C LYS A 252 -7.51 -1.63 -9.50
N GLU A 253 -8.50 -1.07 -10.18
CA GLU A 253 -8.34 0.17 -10.95
C GLU A 253 -8.03 1.35 -10.01
N PHE A 254 -8.62 1.39 -8.82
CA PHE A 254 -8.32 2.41 -7.82
C PHE A 254 -6.92 2.25 -7.22
N GLN A 255 -6.47 1.02 -6.95
CA GLN A 255 -5.08 0.77 -6.50
C GLN A 255 -4.06 1.18 -7.57
N GLU A 256 -4.33 0.86 -8.84
CA GLU A 256 -3.50 1.32 -9.95
C GLU A 256 -3.41 2.84 -9.99
N MET A 257 -4.55 3.54 -9.83
CA MET A 257 -4.58 5.00 -9.79
C MET A 257 -3.75 5.57 -8.64
N GLN A 258 -3.77 4.95 -7.46
CA GLN A 258 -2.92 5.39 -6.35
C GLN A 258 -1.43 5.28 -6.69
N VAL A 259 -1.01 4.17 -7.29
CA VAL A 259 0.40 3.96 -7.70
C VAL A 259 0.83 4.99 -8.73
N LEU A 260 0.00 5.22 -9.75
CA LEU A 260 0.28 6.21 -10.79
C LEU A 260 0.33 7.64 -10.24
N ASP A 261 -0.48 7.95 -9.23
CA ASP A 261 -0.42 9.27 -8.59
C ASP A 261 0.91 9.48 -7.83
N PHE A 262 1.53 8.42 -7.28
CA PHE A 262 2.89 8.51 -6.72
C PHE A 262 3.95 8.71 -7.80
N ILE A 263 3.85 7.98 -8.91
CA ILE A 263 4.76 8.13 -10.06
C ILE A 263 4.66 9.55 -10.62
N ASP A 264 3.44 10.04 -10.84
CA ASP A 264 3.19 11.42 -11.27
C ASP A 264 3.74 12.43 -10.26
N ARG A 265 3.57 12.20 -8.96
CA ARG A 265 4.14 13.08 -7.92
C ARG A 265 5.66 13.10 -8.00
N LEU A 266 6.33 11.95 -8.08
CA LEU A 266 7.78 11.87 -8.20
C LEU A 266 8.27 12.63 -9.44
N HIS A 267 7.82 12.24 -10.63
CA HIS A 267 8.38 12.73 -11.90
C HIS A 267 7.91 14.13 -12.28
N LYS A 268 6.66 14.48 -11.97
CA LYS A 268 6.07 15.76 -12.43
C LYS A 268 6.09 16.85 -11.36
N GLN A 269 6.27 16.49 -10.09
CA GLN A 269 6.21 17.47 -8.99
C GLN A 269 7.52 17.53 -8.21
N VAL A 270 8.11 16.38 -7.84
CA VAL A 270 9.31 16.34 -6.97
C VAL A 270 10.58 16.60 -7.76
N LEU A 271 10.87 15.75 -8.73
CA LEU A 271 12.12 15.80 -9.51
C LEU A 271 12.34 17.15 -10.23
N PRO A 272 11.29 17.84 -10.74
CA PRO A 272 11.45 19.16 -11.34
C PRO A 272 11.71 20.32 -10.36
N ILE A 273 11.67 20.11 -9.04
CA ILE A 273 11.88 21.18 -8.05
C ILE A 273 13.29 21.76 -8.21
N LYS A 274 13.38 23.08 -8.21
CA LYS A 274 14.64 23.84 -8.20
C LYS A 274 14.90 24.34 -6.79
N PRO A 275 15.97 23.95 -6.09
CA PRO A 275 16.20 24.34 -4.70
C PRO A 275 16.37 25.86 -4.52
N ILE A 276 15.97 26.39 -3.37
CA ILE A 276 16.18 27.82 -3.05
C ILE A 276 17.69 28.10 -2.97
N GLY A 277 18.13 29.15 -3.65
CA GLY A 277 19.54 29.55 -3.73
C GLY A 277 20.36 28.79 -4.80
N PHE A 278 19.75 27.82 -5.48
CA PHE A 278 20.38 26.97 -6.49
C PHE A 278 19.43 26.66 -7.66
N GLU A 279 18.81 27.69 -8.23
CA GLU A 279 17.71 27.56 -9.20
C GLU A 279 18.13 27.15 -10.64
N SER A 280 19.43 27.00 -10.88
CA SER A 280 19.96 26.56 -12.18
C SER A 280 19.63 25.09 -12.49
N TYR A 281 19.54 24.26 -11.46
CA TYR A 281 19.39 22.80 -11.59
C TYR A 281 18.20 22.30 -10.77
N THR A 282 17.61 21.21 -11.23
CA THR A 282 16.49 20.53 -10.59
C THR A 282 16.95 19.45 -9.62
N LEU A 283 16.06 18.89 -8.81
CA LEU A 283 16.38 17.73 -7.98
C LEU A 283 16.79 16.53 -8.82
N ASP A 284 16.22 16.35 -10.02
CA ASP A 284 16.64 15.27 -10.93
C ASP A 284 18.10 15.41 -11.40
N ASP A 285 18.58 16.65 -11.54
CA ASP A 285 19.97 16.91 -11.91
C ASP A 285 20.94 16.52 -10.79
N TYR A 286 20.55 16.71 -9.53
CA TYR A 286 21.35 16.37 -8.36
C TYR A 286 21.24 14.89 -7.97
N LEU A 287 20.05 14.28 -8.06
CA LEU A 287 19.75 12.95 -7.51
C LEU A 287 19.70 11.87 -8.60
N LYS A 288 20.76 11.08 -8.74
CA LYS A 288 20.77 9.92 -9.65
C LYS A 288 20.45 8.62 -8.93
N SER A 289 20.70 8.52 -7.63
CA SER A 289 20.35 7.35 -6.83
C SER A 289 18.85 7.24 -6.58
N ASN A 290 18.34 6.01 -6.63
CA ASN A 290 16.96 5.71 -6.21
C ASN A 290 16.75 6.07 -4.73
N PHE A 291 17.78 5.90 -3.89
CA PHE A 291 17.75 6.32 -2.49
C PHE A 291 17.48 7.81 -2.32
N GLY A 292 18.25 8.68 -2.98
CA GLY A 292 18.05 10.13 -2.92
C GLY A 292 16.66 10.55 -3.37
N LYS A 293 16.16 9.95 -4.47
CA LYS A 293 14.79 10.16 -4.98
C LYS A 293 13.72 9.72 -3.98
N ALA A 294 13.89 8.59 -3.31
CA ALA A 294 12.98 8.09 -2.28
C ALA A 294 12.93 9.03 -1.07
N VAL A 295 14.09 9.54 -0.64
CA VAL A 295 14.17 10.50 0.47
C VAL A 295 13.44 11.80 0.11
N VAL A 296 13.66 12.43 -1.05
CA VAL A 296 12.92 13.67 -1.38
C VAL A 296 11.42 13.44 -1.57
N LEU A 297 11.02 12.29 -2.11
CA LEU A 297 9.61 11.92 -2.24
C LEU A 297 8.92 11.78 -0.87
N ASP A 298 9.60 11.16 0.11
CA ASP A 298 9.12 11.01 1.49
C ASP A 298 8.77 12.36 2.13
N GLN A 299 9.63 13.37 1.99
CA GLN A 299 9.30 14.71 2.47
C GLN A 299 8.17 15.32 1.65
N HIS A 300 8.16 15.17 0.32
CA HIS A 300 7.13 15.79 -0.50
C HIS A 300 5.73 15.23 -0.20
N VAL A 301 5.61 13.96 0.16
CA VAL A 301 4.34 13.36 0.60
C VAL A 301 3.86 13.97 1.91
N ASN A 302 4.77 14.20 2.87
CA ASN A 302 4.40 14.66 4.21
C ASN A 302 4.32 16.20 4.36
N ARG A 303 5.24 16.92 3.72
CA ARG A 303 5.48 18.36 3.83
C ARG A 303 6.01 18.95 2.51
N PRO A 304 5.21 18.95 1.43
CA PRO A 304 5.66 19.37 0.09
C PRO A 304 6.27 20.77 0.07
N GLY A 305 5.71 21.71 0.83
CA GLY A 305 6.15 23.11 0.86
C GLY A 305 7.57 23.34 1.43
N TYR A 306 8.21 22.34 2.03
CA TYR A 306 9.54 22.49 2.63
C TYR A 306 10.68 21.89 1.80
N VAL A 307 10.39 21.04 0.81
CA VAL A 307 11.40 20.36 -0.01
C VAL A 307 12.37 21.35 -0.64
N LYS A 308 11.86 22.40 -1.29
CA LYS A 308 12.66 23.41 -2.00
C LYS A 308 13.69 24.10 -1.09
N ALA A 309 13.25 24.46 0.11
CA ALA A 309 14.06 25.19 1.08
C ALA A 309 15.06 24.27 1.80
N ASP A 310 14.62 23.07 2.20
CA ASP A 310 15.47 22.16 2.97
C ASP A 310 16.56 21.53 2.09
N PHE A 311 16.24 21.23 0.82
CA PHE A 311 17.26 20.79 -0.12
C PHE A 311 18.26 21.91 -0.46
N GLY A 312 17.79 23.16 -0.54
CA GLY A 312 18.67 24.33 -0.71
C GLY A 312 19.69 24.47 0.43
N LYS A 313 19.25 24.28 1.68
CA LYS A 313 20.13 24.25 2.86
C LYS A 313 21.13 23.10 2.82
N ALA A 314 20.73 21.94 2.29
CA ALA A 314 21.63 20.80 2.16
C ALA A 314 22.71 21.05 1.10
N LEU A 315 22.37 21.71 -0.01
CA LEU A 315 23.33 22.17 -1.00
C LEU A 315 24.28 23.25 -0.43
N GLU A 316 23.76 24.22 0.31
CA GLU A 316 24.57 25.22 1.02
C GLU A 316 25.58 24.57 1.96
N HIS A 317 25.16 23.57 2.72
CA HIS A 317 26.05 22.78 3.57
C HIS A 317 27.15 22.08 2.76
N LEU A 318 26.77 21.40 1.66
CA LEU A 318 27.72 20.70 0.79
C LEU A 318 28.77 21.66 0.20
N PHE A 319 28.35 22.80 -0.35
CA PHE A 319 29.27 23.75 -0.97
C PHE A 319 30.09 24.57 0.03
N THR A 320 29.61 24.72 1.27
CA THR A 320 30.43 25.26 2.36
C THR A 320 31.56 24.30 2.72
N LYS A 321 31.28 22.99 2.73
CA LYS A 321 32.28 21.95 2.99
C LYS A 321 33.26 21.76 1.83
N TYR A 322 32.80 21.95 0.59
CA TYR A 322 33.60 21.83 -0.63
C TYR A 322 33.52 23.12 -1.48
N PRO A 323 34.29 24.18 -1.13
CA PRO A 323 34.19 25.48 -1.80
C PRO A 323 34.50 25.46 -3.30
N ASP A 324 35.38 24.55 -3.74
CA ASP A 324 35.78 24.41 -5.15
C ASP A 324 34.85 23.47 -5.95
N LEU A 325 33.87 22.85 -5.30
CA LEU A 325 32.92 21.96 -5.97
C LEU A 325 32.00 22.77 -6.89
N SER A 326 31.96 22.37 -8.16
CA SER A 326 31.04 22.97 -9.12
C SER A 326 29.58 22.86 -8.66
N LYS A 327 28.84 23.97 -8.75
CA LYS A 327 27.39 23.98 -8.54
C LYS A 327 26.62 23.20 -9.62
N ASP A 328 27.25 22.95 -10.76
CA ASP A 328 26.75 22.06 -11.79
C ASP A 328 27.01 20.59 -11.40
N PRO A 329 25.97 19.80 -11.06
CA PRO A 329 26.15 18.41 -10.67
C PRO A 329 26.69 17.53 -11.80
N ALA A 330 26.53 17.92 -13.07
CA ALA A 330 27.12 17.18 -14.20
C ALA A 330 28.65 17.22 -14.18
N LYS A 331 29.25 18.19 -13.48
CA LYS A 331 30.71 18.36 -13.36
C LYS A 331 31.32 17.70 -12.12
N TRP A 332 30.54 16.98 -11.32
CA TRP A 332 31.05 16.30 -10.11
C TRP A 332 31.97 15.11 -10.41
N GLY A 333 31.98 14.63 -11.66
CA GLY A 333 32.91 13.62 -12.15
C GLY A 333 32.86 12.31 -11.34
N PRO A 334 34.00 11.63 -11.14
CA PRO A 334 34.06 10.35 -10.43
C PRO A 334 33.59 10.39 -8.97
N ASN A 335 33.62 11.56 -8.33
CA ASN A 335 33.20 11.72 -6.94
C ASN A 335 31.69 12.01 -6.78
N ARG A 336 30.92 11.99 -7.88
CA ARG A 336 29.50 12.31 -7.88
C ARG A 336 28.71 11.54 -6.82
N GLU A 337 28.89 10.22 -6.77
CA GLU A 337 28.15 9.36 -5.83
C GLU A 337 28.44 9.72 -4.38
N LYS A 338 29.70 10.05 -4.06
CA LYS A 338 30.10 10.51 -2.72
C LYS A 338 29.40 11.82 -2.36
N TYR A 339 29.42 12.81 -3.26
CA TYR A 339 28.80 14.11 -2.99
C TYR A 339 27.27 14.01 -2.89
N GLU A 340 26.64 13.19 -3.73
CA GLU A 340 25.21 12.91 -3.63
C GLU A 340 24.87 12.21 -2.31
N ALA A 341 25.66 11.21 -1.88
CA ALA A 341 25.45 10.54 -0.60
C ALA A 341 25.54 11.53 0.57
N GLU A 342 26.57 12.39 0.62
CA GLU A 342 26.69 13.41 1.67
C GLU A 342 25.54 14.42 1.66
N LEU A 343 25.10 14.83 0.46
CA LEU A 343 23.95 15.73 0.29
C LEU A 343 22.66 15.10 0.82
N VAL A 344 22.39 13.85 0.44
CA VAL A 344 21.19 13.11 0.83
C VAL A 344 21.20 12.79 2.33
N ASP A 345 22.34 12.43 2.91
CA ASP A 345 22.48 12.14 4.34
C ASP A 345 22.18 13.39 5.19
N TYR A 346 22.75 14.54 4.80
CA TYR A 346 22.44 15.80 5.48
C TYR A 346 20.96 16.19 5.31
N TYR A 347 20.47 16.20 4.07
CA TYR A 347 19.07 16.55 3.77
C TYR A 347 18.08 15.65 4.53
N GLY A 348 18.27 14.33 4.46
CA GLY A 348 17.38 13.33 5.02
C GLY A 348 17.19 13.46 6.53
N THR A 349 18.25 13.86 7.24
CA THR A 349 18.27 13.98 8.70
C THR A 349 17.88 15.38 9.22
N HIS A 350 18.06 16.44 8.41
CA HIS A 350 17.85 17.84 8.84
C HIS A 350 16.62 18.53 8.24
N ARG A 351 15.91 17.86 7.32
CA ARG A 351 14.66 18.36 6.73
C ARG A 351 13.52 18.47 7.74
N ARG A 352 12.62 19.43 7.50
CA ARG A 352 11.43 19.68 8.33
C ARG A 352 10.33 18.70 7.99
N MET A 353 10.17 17.69 8.84
CA MET A 353 9.04 16.77 8.88
C MET A 353 8.99 16.04 10.23
N THR A 354 7.89 15.36 10.52
CA THR A 354 7.78 14.52 11.71
C THR A 354 8.77 13.37 11.63
N ASP A 355 9.56 13.15 12.69
CA ASP A 355 10.52 12.05 12.82
C ASP A 355 11.54 11.91 11.67
N ALA A 356 12.03 13.03 11.12
CA ALA A 356 12.87 13.06 9.92
C ALA A 356 14.02 12.04 9.91
N ALA A 357 14.83 11.98 10.97
CA ALA A 357 15.97 11.06 11.07
C ALA A 357 15.56 9.58 11.12
N LYS A 358 14.47 9.28 11.83
CA LYS A 358 13.91 7.91 11.89
C LYS A 358 13.42 7.49 10.51
N ARG A 359 12.59 8.32 9.87
CA ARG A 359 12.04 8.07 8.54
C ARG A 359 13.12 7.92 7.48
N TYR A 360 14.16 8.74 7.55
CA TYR A 360 15.34 8.60 6.69
C TYR A 360 16.02 7.25 6.89
N SER A 361 16.20 6.81 8.14
CA SER A 361 16.81 5.50 8.45
C SER A 361 15.95 4.34 7.94
N GLU A 362 14.62 4.45 8.05
CA GLU A 362 13.67 3.48 7.50
C GLU A 362 13.79 3.36 5.98
N VAL A 363 13.91 4.47 5.24
CA VAL A 363 14.17 4.44 3.79
C VAL A 363 15.55 3.89 3.48
N LYS A 364 16.58 4.27 4.25
CA LYS A 364 17.96 3.85 4.02
C LYS A 364 18.12 2.33 4.14
N ASN A 365 17.38 1.68 5.03
CA ASN A 365 17.46 0.23 5.22
C ASN A 365 16.90 -0.59 4.04
N GLU A 366 16.28 0.05 3.05
CA GLU A 366 15.73 -0.59 1.85
C GLU A 366 16.68 -0.50 0.64
N PHE A 367 17.87 0.11 0.81
CA PHE A 367 18.94 0.25 -0.18
C PHE A 367 20.26 -0.27 0.39
#